data_AF-A0A668UV87-F1
#
_entry.id   AF-A0A668UV87-F1
#
_cell.length_a   1.000
_cell.length_b   1.000
_cell.length_c   1.000
_cell.angle_alpha   90.00
_cell.angle_beta   90.00
_cell.angle_gamma   90.00
#
_symmetry.space_group_name_H-M   'P 1'
#
loop_
_entity.id
_entity.type
_entity.pdbx_description
1 polymer ?
#
loop_
_entity_poly.entity_id
_entity_poly.type
_entity_poly.pdbx_seq_one_letter_code
_entity_poly.pdbx_strand_id
1 'polypeptide(L)'
;MASSFTRLISKRNTAVLLAGLGAGTAGFLLSENSSLAAEAKKKLYPPSSDYPDLRKHNNCMASALTPAIYAKLRDKVTPNNWTLDQCIQTGVDNPGHPFIKTVGCVAGDEESYEVFAELFDPVIKDRHNGYDPRVMKHPTDLDASKITHGMFDENYVLSSRVRTGRSIRGLSLPPACSRAERREVERVAVTALAGLKGDLAGRYYSLGDMTDKEQQQLIDDHFLFDKPVSPLLTCAFMARDWPDARGIWHNNDKTFLIWVNEEDHTRVISMEKGGNMKRVFERFCNGLKQVEHLIQERGWEFMWNERLGYILTCPSNLGTGLRAGVHVRLPKLSKDPRFSKILDNLRLQKRGTGGVDTAATGDTFDISNLDRLGKSEVELVQLVVDGVNYLIECEKRLEKGQDIKIPSPIVQFRK
;
A
#
# COMPACT_ATOMS: atom_id res chain seq x y z
N MET A 1 -29.47 77.14 -5.69
CA MET A 1 -29.08 77.61 -7.04
C MET A 1 -28.29 76.48 -7.69
N ALA A 2 -28.94 75.46 -8.27
CA ALA A 2 -29.43 75.41 -9.65
C ALA A 2 -28.30 75.54 -10.70
N SER A 3 -27.84 74.41 -11.24
CA SER A 3 -27.63 74.22 -12.68
C SER A 3 -27.22 72.77 -12.98
N SER A 4 -27.98 72.15 -13.87
CA SER A 4 -27.87 70.79 -14.42
C SER A 4 -26.88 70.72 -15.57
N PHE A 5 -26.21 69.58 -15.81
CA PHE A 5 -25.90 69.09 -17.17
C PHE A 5 -25.55 67.57 -17.18
N THR A 6 -26.55 66.76 -17.52
CA THR A 6 -26.62 65.73 -18.58
C THR A 6 -25.58 64.59 -18.71
N ARG A 7 -26.09 63.35 -18.46
CA ARG A 7 -25.93 62.03 -19.13
C ARG A 7 -24.55 61.51 -19.56
N LEU A 8 -24.21 60.30 -19.09
CA LEU A 8 -24.17 59.11 -19.96
C LEU A 8 -24.53 57.83 -19.18
N ILE A 9 -25.49 57.09 -19.73
CA ILE A 9 -26.02 55.80 -19.23
C ILE A 9 -25.31 54.68 -20.00
N SER A 10 -24.82 53.66 -19.30
CA SER A 10 -24.66 52.32 -19.88
C SER A 10 -25.21 51.30 -18.89
N LYS A 11 -26.08 50.45 -19.44
CA LYS A 11 -27.01 49.52 -18.79
C LYS A 11 -26.27 48.30 -18.25
N ARG A 12 -26.72 47.79 -17.10
CA ARG A 12 -27.13 46.37 -16.99
C ARG A 12 -28.02 46.13 -15.77
N ASN A 13 -29.24 45.70 -16.07
CA ASN A 13 -30.34 45.47 -15.15
C ASN A 13 -30.02 44.37 -14.14
N THR A 14 -30.26 44.68 -12.87
CA THR A 14 -30.47 43.71 -11.80
C THR A 14 -31.95 43.39 -11.78
N ALA A 15 -32.32 42.13 -12.01
CA ALA A 15 -33.66 41.62 -11.77
C ALA A 15 -33.55 40.50 -10.73
N VAL A 16 -34.02 40.80 -9.52
CA VAL A 16 -34.36 39.82 -8.49
C VAL A 16 -35.80 39.42 -8.74
N LEU A 17 -36.07 38.11 -8.88
CA LEU A 17 -37.41 37.57 -8.65
C LEU A 17 -37.30 36.16 -8.06
N LEU A 18 -38.05 35.98 -6.98
CA LEU A 18 -38.10 34.83 -6.09
C LEU A 18 -38.86 33.63 -6.71
N ALA A 19 -38.38 32.45 -6.32
CA ALA A 19 -39.12 31.24 -5.92
C ALA A 19 -39.96 30.47 -6.96
N GLY A 20 -39.62 29.18 -7.11
CA GLY A 20 -40.58 28.15 -7.49
C GLY A 20 -39.99 26.95 -8.22
N LEU A 21 -39.87 25.83 -7.49
CA LEU A 21 -39.97 24.45 -7.95
C LEU A 21 -38.86 23.88 -8.86
N GLY A 22 -38.12 22.90 -8.30
CA GLY A 22 -37.37 21.93 -9.10
C GLY A 22 -36.12 21.41 -8.40
N ALA A 23 -36.29 20.42 -7.51
CA ALA A 23 -35.18 19.56 -7.11
C ALA A 23 -34.66 18.84 -8.37
N GLY A 24 -33.50 19.24 -8.88
CA GLY A 24 -32.98 18.61 -10.09
C GLY A 24 -31.83 19.33 -10.81
N THR A 25 -30.93 20.03 -10.12
CA THR A 25 -29.75 20.64 -10.78
C THR A 25 -28.53 20.72 -9.85
N ALA A 26 -28.20 19.62 -9.18
CA ALA A 26 -26.93 19.46 -8.46
C ALA A 26 -26.24 18.10 -8.73
N GLY A 27 -26.68 17.38 -9.77
CA GLY A 27 -26.20 16.03 -10.10
C GLY A 27 -25.66 15.87 -11.52
N PHE A 28 -25.39 16.98 -12.25
CA PHE A 28 -25.05 16.93 -13.68
C PHE A 28 -23.64 17.49 -14.00
N LEU A 29 -22.68 17.34 -13.07
CA LEU A 29 -21.27 17.69 -13.32
C LEU A 29 -20.27 16.54 -13.04
N LEU A 30 -20.73 15.29 -12.96
CA LEU A 30 -19.86 14.12 -12.72
C LEU A 30 -20.16 12.94 -13.66
N SER A 31 -20.55 13.24 -14.90
CA SER A 31 -20.78 12.20 -15.91
C SER A 31 -20.48 12.74 -17.30
N GLU A 32 -19.21 13.04 -17.56
CA GLU A 32 -18.69 12.95 -18.92
C GLU A 32 -17.50 11.99 -18.90
N ASN A 33 -17.64 10.92 -19.68
CA ASN A 33 -16.55 10.08 -20.14
C ASN A 33 -15.51 10.95 -20.88
N SER A 34 -14.64 11.64 -20.14
CA SER A 34 -13.34 12.00 -20.67
C SER A 34 -12.52 10.71 -20.69
N SER A 35 -12.16 10.20 -21.87
CA SER A 35 -10.94 9.41 -21.96
C SER A 35 -9.87 10.16 -21.16
N LEU A 36 -9.29 9.56 -20.11
CA LEU A 36 -8.21 10.13 -19.31
C LEU A 36 -6.99 10.29 -20.23
N ALA A 37 -7.03 11.33 -21.06
CA ALA A 37 -6.12 11.51 -22.15
C ALA A 37 -4.81 12.00 -21.56
N ALA A 38 -3.85 11.08 -21.43
CA ALA A 38 -2.47 11.43 -21.15
C ALA A 38 -2.04 12.54 -22.12
N GLU A 39 -1.64 13.69 -21.59
CA GLU A 39 -1.03 14.73 -22.41
C GLU A 39 0.37 14.27 -22.84
N ALA A 40 0.77 14.62 -24.05
CA ALA A 40 2.11 14.32 -24.55
C ALA A 40 3.01 15.55 -24.43
N LYS A 41 4.07 15.48 -23.62
CA LYS A 41 5.12 16.50 -23.55
C LYS A 41 6.34 16.00 -24.32
N LYS A 42 6.38 16.31 -25.61
CA LYS A 42 7.45 15.89 -26.52
C LYS A 42 8.80 16.42 -26.04
N LYS A 43 9.73 15.52 -25.71
CA LYS A 43 11.10 15.88 -25.37
C LYS A 43 11.95 16.19 -26.61
N LEU A 44 13.05 16.91 -26.40
CA LEU A 44 13.94 17.39 -27.46
C LEU A 44 14.64 16.25 -28.23
N TYR A 45 15.15 15.25 -27.51
CA TYR A 45 15.91 14.14 -28.08
C TYR A 45 15.00 12.97 -28.47
N PRO A 46 15.43 12.09 -29.40
CA PRO A 46 14.68 10.88 -29.70
C PRO A 46 14.60 9.96 -28.46
N PRO A 47 13.52 9.17 -28.29
CA PRO A 47 13.34 8.32 -27.10
C PRO A 47 14.48 7.36 -26.81
N SER A 48 15.18 6.86 -27.83
CA SER A 48 16.33 5.98 -27.65
C SER A 48 17.51 6.64 -26.94
N SER A 49 17.63 7.97 -27.00
CA SER A 49 18.70 8.70 -26.32
C SER A 49 18.51 8.79 -24.81
N ASP A 50 17.26 8.69 -24.33
CA ASP A 50 16.93 8.70 -22.89
C ASP A 50 16.77 7.26 -22.33
N TYR A 51 16.87 6.22 -23.17
CA TYR A 51 16.66 4.84 -22.73
C TYR A 51 17.72 4.41 -21.69
N PRO A 52 17.32 3.87 -20.52
CA PRO A 52 18.26 3.57 -19.44
C PRO A 52 19.16 2.36 -19.76
N ASP A 53 20.41 2.40 -19.29
CA ASP A 53 21.29 1.24 -19.29
C ASP A 53 20.94 0.30 -18.13
N LEU A 54 20.23 -0.79 -18.46
CA LEU A 54 19.75 -1.78 -17.49
C LEU A 54 20.50 -3.12 -17.57
N ARG A 55 21.69 -3.16 -18.20
CA ARG A 55 22.44 -4.42 -18.46
C ARG A 55 22.82 -5.20 -17.20
N LYS A 56 22.88 -4.55 -16.04
CA LYS A 56 23.28 -5.15 -14.75
C LYS A 56 22.15 -5.17 -13.73
N HIS A 57 20.91 -4.98 -14.18
CA HIS A 57 19.76 -4.82 -13.30
C HIS A 57 18.95 -6.10 -13.15
N ASN A 58 18.51 -6.37 -11.92
CA ASN A 58 17.67 -7.50 -11.55
C ASN A 58 16.47 -7.01 -10.72
N ASN A 59 15.54 -6.34 -11.39
CA ASN A 59 14.25 -5.93 -10.84
C ASN A 59 13.14 -6.17 -11.90
N CYS A 60 11.88 -6.20 -11.48
CA CYS A 60 10.75 -6.50 -12.37
C CYS A 60 10.62 -5.48 -13.51
N MET A 61 10.81 -4.18 -13.22
CA MET A 61 10.79 -3.10 -14.21
C MET A 61 11.82 -3.33 -15.31
N ALA A 62 13.08 -3.62 -14.96
CA ALA A 62 14.13 -3.89 -15.94
C ALA A 62 13.88 -5.16 -16.77
N SER A 63 13.16 -6.14 -16.21
CA SER A 63 12.76 -7.34 -16.95
C SER A 63 11.63 -7.07 -17.96
N ALA A 64 10.80 -6.06 -17.70
CA ALA A 64 9.61 -5.74 -18.50
C ALA A 64 9.82 -4.60 -19.51
N LEU A 65 10.72 -3.66 -19.21
CA LEU A 65 10.96 -2.50 -20.06
C LEU A 65 11.64 -2.90 -21.37
N THR A 66 11.12 -2.37 -22.48
CA THR A 66 11.72 -2.56 -23.82
C THR A 66 11.87 -1.20 -24.51
N PRO A 67 12.77 -1.08 -25.52
CA PRO A 67 12.89 0.15 -26.29
C PRO A 67 11.56 0.63 -26.92
N ALA A 68 10.71 -0.31 -27.34
CA ALA A 68 9.40 -0.01 -27.90
C ALA A 68 8.43 0.54 -26.85
N ILE A 69 8.35 -0.09 -25.67
CA ILE A 69 7.51 0.40 -24.55
C ILE A 69 7.99 1.78 -24.12
N TYR A 70 9.30 1.96 -23.92
CA TYR A 70 9.87 3.24 -23.51
C TYR A 70 9.58 4.34 -24.53
N ALA A 71 9.84 4.10 -25.82
CA ALA A 71 9.57 5.08 -26.86
C ALA A 71 8.10 5.50 -26.95
N LYS A 72 7.17 4.58 -26.69
CA LYS A 72 5.73 4.84 -26.71
C LYS A 72 5.24 5.62 -25.48
N LEU A 73 5.85 5.41 -24.33
CA LEU A 73 5.37 5.92 -23.04
C LEU A 73 6.15 7.14 -22.54
N ARG A 74 7.41 7.36 -22.96
CA ARG A 74 8.32 8.39 -22.41
C ARG A 74 7.71 9.79 -22.38
N ASP A 75 7.02 10.16 -23.46
CA ASP A 75 6.46 11.52 -23.63
C ASP A 75 5.07 11.65 -23.02
N LYS A 76 4.45 10.57 -22.51
CA LYS A 76 3.16 10.63 -21.84
C LYS A 76 3.31 11.15 -20.42
N VAL A 77 2.36 11.97 -20.00
CA VAL A 77 2.24 12.41 -18.61
C VAL A 77 0.84 12.11 -18.06
N THR A 78 0.75 11.87 -16.75
CA THR A 78 -0.53 11.81 -16.05
C THR A 78 -1.15 13.21 -15.94
N PRO A 79 -2.44 13.34 -15.56
CA PRO A 79 -3.06 14.65 -15.33
C PRO A 79 -2.28 15.53 -14.34
N ASN A 80 -1.57 14.91 -13.39
CA ASN A 80 -0.74 15.60 -12.39
C ASN A 80 0.74 15.74 -12.79
N ASN A 81 1.05 15.60 -14.09
CA ASN A 81 2.39 15.73 -14.66
C ASN A 81 3.42 14.68 -14.18
N TRP A 82 2.97 13.51 -13.72
CA TRP A 82 3.87 12.40 -13.43
C TRP A 82 4.29 11.69 -14.73
N THR A 83 5.54 11.28 -14.83
CA THR A 83 6.16 10.77 -16.06
C THR A 83 6.65 9.33 -15.92
N LEU A 84 6.88 8.66 -17.05
CA LEU A 84 7.47 7.32 -17.07
C LEU A 84 8.84 7.29 -16.37
N ASP A 85 9.70 8.26 -16.62
CA ASP A 85 11.05 8.29 -16.03
C ASP A 85 10.98 8.38 -14.51
N GLN A 86 10.06 9.19 -13.99
CA GLN A 86 9.82 9.27 -12.55
C GLN A 86 9.26 7.96 -11.97
N CYS A 87 8.40 7.24 -12.71
CA CYS A 87 7.95 5.90 -12.30
C CYS A 87 9.12 4.93 -12.13
N ILE A 88 10.09 4.93 -13.06
CA ILE A 88 11.15 3.92 -13.12
C ILE A 88 12.45 4.32 -12.42
N GLN A 89 12.60 5.58 -12.01
CA GLN A 89 13.85 6.13 -11.47
C GLN A 89 14.45 5.26 -10.36
N THR A 90 13.63 4.85 -9.38
CA THR A 90 14.09 3.98 -8.29
C THR A 90 14.65 2.65 -8.80
N GLY A 91 14.10 2.08 -9.87
CA GLY A 91 14.62 0.85 -10.47
C GLY A 91 15.86 1.07 -11.33
N VAL A 92 16.04 2.25 -11.92
CA VAL A 92 17.26 2.62 -12.65
C VAL A 92 18.42 2.83 -11.66
N ASP A 93 18.16 3.52 -10.55
CA ASP A 93 19.18 3.84 -9.54
C ASP A 93 19.57 2.62 -8.69
N ASN A 94 18.67 1.64 -8.57
CA ASN A 94 18.87 0.44 -7.76
C ASN A 94 18.92 -0.84 -8.62
N PRO A 95 20.13 -1.30 -9.03
CA PRO A 95 20.27 -2.46 -9.92
C PRO A 95 19.82 -3.78 -9.27
N GLY A 96 19.69 -3.84 -7.96
CA GLY A 96 19.16 -4.99 -7.25
C GLY A 96 19.05 -4.71 -5.76
N HIS A 97 18.66 -5.73 -5.01
CA HIS A 97 18.64 -5.69 -3.55
C HIS A 97 19.28 -6.96 -3.00
N PRO A 98 20.06 -6.90 -1.90
CA PRO A 98 20.82 -8.05 -1.40
C PRO A 98 19.96 -9.29 -1.06
N PHE A 99 18.68 -9.08 -0.73
CA PHE A 99 17.82 -10.12 -0.18
C PHE A 99 16.64 -10.54 -1.08
N ILE A 100 16.22 -9.69 -2.03
CA ILE A 100 14.97 -9.91 -2.81
C ILE A 100 15.07 -9.32 -4.22
N LYS A 101 14.34 -9.89 -5.19
CA LYS A 101 14.05 -9.22 -6.47
C LYS A 101 13.05 -8.09 -6.20
N THR A 102 13.43 -6.84 -6.47
CA THR A 102 12.57 -5.67 -6.25
C THR A 102 11.67 -5.39 -7.46
N VAL A 103 10.65 -4.54 -7.27
CA VAL A 103 9.76 -4.13 -8.37
C VAL A 103 10.48 -3.19 -9.34
N GLY A 104 11.16 -2.15 -8.84
CA GLY A 104 11.90 -1.19 -9.67
C GLY A 104 11.04 -0.10 -10.32
N CYS A 105 9.77 0.04 -9.94
CA CYS A 105 8.96 1.20 -10.30
C CYS A 105 7.90 1.51 -9.23
N VAL A 106 7.42 2.75 -9.25
CA VAL A 106 6.38 3.30 -8.36
C VAL A 106 5.35 4.11 -9.15
N ALA A 107 4.13 4.20 -8.65
CA ALA A 107 3.10 5.11 -9.15
C ALA A 107 3.19 6.46 -8.41
N GLY A 108 3.01 7.56 -9.14
CA GLY A 108 2.94 8.91 -8.57
C GLY A 108 1.51 9.34 -8.23
N ASP A 109 0.52 8.74 -8.88
CA ASP A 109 -0.91 9.01 -8.74
C ASP A 109 -1.73 7.79 -9.20
N GLU A 110 -3.05 7.83 -9.07
CA GLU A 110 -3.94 6.71 -9.43
C GLU A 110 -3.85 6.41 -10.94
N GLU A 111 -3.77 7.46 -11.75
CA GLU A 111 -3.75 7.43 -13.22
C GLU A 111 -2.46 6.82 -13.78
N SER A 112 -1.36 6.83 -13.03
CA SER A 112 -0.09 6.19 -13.41
C SER A 112 -0.28 4.73 -13.86
N TYR A 113 -1.18 4.00 -13.19
CA TYR A 113 -1.47 2.60 -13.50
C TYR A 113 -2.24 2.40 -14.80
N GLU A 114 -2.87 3.43 -15.34
CA GLU A 114 -3.56 3.41 -16.64
C GLU A 114 -2.68 3.99 -17.75
N VAL A 115 -2.13 5.19 -17.52
CA VAL A 115 -1.28 5.90 -18.51
C VAL A 115 -0.06 5.07 -18.91
N PHE A 116 0.55 4.38 -17.94
CA PHE A 116 1.74 3.55 -18.14
C PHE A 116 1.44 2.05 -18.03
N ALA A 117 0.19 1.62 -18.28
CA ALA A 117 -0.24 0.22 -18.16
C ALA A 117 0.62 -0.76 -18.99
N GLU A 118 1.13 -0.35 -20.16
CA GLU A 118 2.00 -1.20 -20.99
C GLU A 118 3.33 -1.58 -20.31
N LEU A 119 3.78 -0.82 -19.31
CA LEU A 119 4.87 -1.21 -18.42
C LEU A 119 4.34 -1.85 -17.12
N PHE A 120 3.33 -1.26 -16.48
CA PHE A 120 2.86 -1.75 -15.18
C PHE A 120 2.25 -3.15 -15.26
N ASP A 121 1.45 -3.47 -16.28
CA ASP A 121 0.78 -4.77 -16.40
C ASP A 121 1.77 -5.95 -16.44
N PRO A 122 2.83 -5.97 -17.28
CA PRO A 122 3.83 -7.04 -17.23
C PRO A 122 4.62 -7.08 -15.92
N VAL A 123 4.90 -5.91 -15.30
CA VAL A 123 5.55 -5.85 -13.98
C VAL A 123 4.67 -6.46 -12.89
N ILE A 124 3.37 -6.15 -12.89
CA ILE A 124 2.36 -6.69 -11.96
C ILE A 124 2.27 -8.19 -12.15
N LYS A 125 2.23 -8.67 -13.40
CA LYS A 125 2.18 -10.10 -13.71
C LYS A 125 3.41 -10.86 -13.22
N ASP A 126 4.61 -10.34 -13.42
CA ASP A 126 5.85 -10.94 -12.87
C ASP A 126 5.81 -10.94 -11.33
N ARG A 127 5.50 -9.79 -10.73
CA ARG A 127 5.57 -9.63 -9.28
C ARG A 127 4.53 -10.46 -8.52
N HIS A 128 3.34 -10.62 -9.08
CA HIS A 128 2.21 -11.36 -8.50
C HIS A 128 2.01 -12.72 -9.17
N ASN A 129 3.10 -13.33 -9.63
CA ASN A 129 3.17 -14.74 -10.02
C ASN A 129 2.09 -15.20 -11.01
N GLY A 130 1.84 -14.37 -12.03
CA GLY A 130 0.93 -14.69 -13.13
C GLY A 130 -0.42 -13.97 -13.08
N TYR A 131 -0.73 -13.19 -12.03
CA TYR A 131 -1.93 -12.35 -12.04
C TYR A 131 -1.86 -11.35 -13.18
N ASP A 132 -2.77 -11.45 -14.15
CA ASP A 132 -2.74 -10.61 -15.35
C ASP A 132 -3.87 -9.58 -15.29
N PRO A 133 -3.57 -8.31 -14.94
CA PRO A 133 -4.60 -7.29 -14.72
C PRO A 133 -5.38 -6.91 -15.99
N ARG A 134 -4.99 -7.43 -17.16
CA ARG A 134 -5.69 -7.22 -18.43
C ARG A 134 -6.87 -8.17 -18.62
N VAL A 135 -6.87 -9.31 -17.93
CA VAL A 135 -7.87 -10.37 -18.12
C VAL A 135 -8.42 -10.93 -16.81
N MET A 136 -7.89 -10.52 -15.66
CA MET A 136 -8.31 -10.95 -14.33
C MET A 136 -8.92 -9.77 -13.55
N LYS A 137 -9.77 -10.11 -12.58
CA LYS A 137 -10.31 -9.19 -11.58
C LYS A 137 -9.88 -9.60 -10.18
N HIS A 138 -9.78 -8.62 -9.29
CA HIS A 138 -9.34 -8.84 -7.92
C HIS A 138 -10.52 -9.00 -6.97
N PRO A 139 -10.61 -10.09 -6.19
CA PRO A 139 -11.61 -10.22 -5.14
C PRO A 139 -11.17 -9.49 -3.86
N THR A 140 -12.07 -8.68 -3.28
CA THR A 140 -11.93 -8.10 -1.93
C THR A 140 -12.90 -8.79 -0.98
N ASP A 141 -12.44 -9.26 0.18
CA ASP A 141 -13.27 -9.93 1.18
C ASP A 141 -12.74 -9.64 2.59
N LEU A 142 -13.39 -8.71 3.29
CA LEU A 142 -13.09 -8.33 4.67
C LEU A 142 -14.10 -8.94 5.67
N ASP A 143 -14.67 -10.10 5.36
CA ASP A 143 -15.51 -10.85 6.29
C ASP A 143 -14.67 -11.77 7.20
N ALA A 144 -14.25 -11.21 8.33
CA ALA A 144 -13.43 -11.94 9.31
C ALA A 144 -14.12 -13.19 9.90
N SER A 145 -15.45 -13.30 9.81
CA SER A 145 -16.17 -14.47 10.32
C SER A 145 -15.81 -15.76 9.56
N LYS A 146 -15.33 -15.64 8.32
CA LYS A 146 -14.89 -16.74 7.46
C LYS A 146 -13.57 -17.38 7.91
N ILE A 147 -12.84 -16.74 8.82
CA ILE A 147 -11.65 -17.35 9.45
C ILE A 147 -12.14 -18.37 10.48
N THR A 148 -12.07 -19.65 10.11
CA THR A 148 -12.62 -20.77 10.89
C THR A 148 -11.76 -21.09 12.12
N HIS A 149 -10.43 -21.01 11.97
CA HIS A 149 -9.45 -21.16 13.03
C HIS A 149 -8.30 -20.15 12.85
N GLY A 150 -7.64 -19.76 13.94
CA GLY A 150 -6.58 -18.75 13.88
C GLY A 150 -5.89 -18.53 15.22
N MET A 151 -5.83 -19.57 16.06
CA MET A 151 -5.06 -19.58 17.29
C MET A 151 -3.83 -20.46 17.07
N PHE A 152 -2.65 -19.86 17.08
CA PHE A 152 -1.38 -20.56 16.97
C PHE A 152 -0.87 -21.06 18.33
N ASP A 153 0.07 -22.01 18.30
CA ASP A 153 0.80 -22.45 19.49
C ASP A 153 1.76 -21.35 19.97
N GLU A 154 1.45 -20.75 21.11
CA GLU A 154 2.20 -19.63 21.70
C GLU A 154 3.58 -20.03 22.25
N ASN A 155 3.91 -21.33 22.31
CA ASN A 155 5.29 -21.78 22.55
C ASN A 155 6.22 -21.44 21.37
N TYR A 156 5.66 -21.26 20.18
CA TYR A 156 6.38 -20.95 18.95
C TYR A 156 6.09 -19.53 18.46
N VAL A 157 4.81 -19.11 18.43
CA VAL A 157 4.40 -17.80 17.94
C VAL A 157 4.44 -16.75 19.05
N LEU A 158 5.25 -15.71 18.86
CA LEU A 158 5.49 -14.63 19.82
C LEU A 158 4.53 -13.45 19.64
N SER A 159 4.13 -13.19 18.40
CA SER A 159 3.21 -12.11 18.05
C SER A 159 2.58 -12.33 16.69
N SER A 160 1.38 -11.80 16.51
CA SER A 160 0.59 -11.87 15.28
C SER A 160 0.27 -10.45 14.79
N ARG A 161 0.36 -10.22 13.48
CA ARG A 161 0.15 -8.90 12.87
C ARG A 161 -0.49 -9.02 11.50
N VAL A 162 -1.45 -8.14 11.23
CA VAL A 162 -2.04 -7.91 9.90
C VAL A 162 -1.86 -6.44 9.55
N ARG A 163 -1.32 -6.14 8.37
CA ARG A 163 -1.21 -4.77 7.86
C ARG A 163 -1.72 -4.66 6.43
N THR A 164 -2.20 -3.48 6.06
CA THR A 164 -2.46 -3.07 4.67
C THR A 164 -2.10 -1.59 4.47
N GLY A 165 -2.24 -1.08 3.24
CA GLY A 165 -2.25 0.35 2.97
C GLY A 165 -3.57 0.80 2.36
N ARG A 166 -3.88 2.10 2.48
CA ARG A 166 -4.96 2.75 1.73
C ARG A 166 -4.49 4.10 1.21
N SER A 167 -4.89 4.43 -0.01
CA SER A 167 -4.64 5.72 -0.65
C SER A 167 -5.94 6.48 -0.81
N ILE A 168 -5.97 7.73 -0.38
CA ILE A 168 -7.10 8.66 -0.56
C ILE A 168 -7.14 9.15 -2.02
N ARG A 169 -8.25 8.91 -2.71
CA ARG A 169 -8.47 9.31 -4.12
C ARG A 169 -8.45 10.82 -4.29
N GLY A 170 -7.89 11.27 -5.42
CA GLY A 170 -7.78 12.69 -5.77
C GLY A 170 -6.54 13.41 -5.20
N LEU A 171 -5.68 12.70 -4.46
CA LEU A 171 -4.40 13.22 -3.95
C LEU A 171 -3.26 12.37 -4.52
N SER A 172 -2.19 13.00 -5.03
CA SER A 172 -1.03 12.25 -5.54
C SER A 172 -0.38 11.40 -4.44
N LEU A 173 0.17 10.25 -4.83
CA LEU A 173 0.89 9.31 -3.98
C LEU A 173 2.21 9.91 -3.47
N PRO A 174 2.84 9.34 -2.40
CA PRO A 174 4.05 9.88 -1.78
C PRO A 174 5.19 10.29 -2.73
N PRO A 175 5.50 9.55 -3.83
CA PRO A 175 6.54 9.96 -4.78
C PRO A 175 6.30 11.33 -5.40
N ALA A 176 5.05 11.68 -5.69
CA ALA A 176 4.69 12.88 -6.46
C ALA A 176 4.04 13.99 -5.61
N CYS A 177 3.43 13.67 -4.47
CA CYS A 177 2.66 14.63 -3.69
C CYS A 177 3.45 15.90 -3.34
N SER A 178 2.77 17.03 -3.46
CA SER A 178 3.21 18.32 -2.91
C SER A 178 3.08 18.33 -1.38
N ARG A 179 3.68 19.33 -0.72
CA ARG A 179 3.47 19.55 0.73
C ARG A 179 1.99 19.78 1.06
N ALA A 180 1.25 20.46 0.19
CA ALA A 180 -0.17 20.74 0.41
C ALA A 180 -1.02 19.47 0.36
N GLU A 181 -0.83 18.63 -0.67
CA GLU A 181 -1.54 17.35 -0.77
C GLU A 181 -1.22 16.42 0.40
N ARG A 182 0.05 16.36 0.81
CA ARG A 182 0.46 15.54 1.95
C ARG A 182 -0.20 15.98 3.26
N ARG A 183 -0.26 17.29 3.50
CA ARG A 183 -0.99 17.88 4.65
C ARG A 183 -2.49 17.62 4.55
N GLU A 184 -3.05 17.57 3.35
CA GLU A 184 -4.46 17.22 3.16
C GLU A 184 -4.72 15.74 3.46
N VAL A 185 -3.83 14.83 3.06
CA VAL A 185 -3.88 13.41 3.47
C VAL A 185 -3.86 13.29 4.99
N GLU A 186 -2.93 14.00 5.66
CA GLU A 186 -2.85 14.01 7.12
C GLU A 186 -4.14 14.53 7.75
N ARG A 187 -4.64 15.68 7.28
CA ARG A 187 -5.88 16.29 7.79
C ARG A 187 -7.07 15.34 7.64
N VAL A 188 -7.26 14.74 6.47
CA VAL A 188 -8.36 13.79 6.20
C VAL A 188 -8.24 12.56 7.11
N ALA A 189 -7.06 11.95 7.16
CA ALA A 189 -6.81 10.78 7.99
C ALA A 189 -7.04 11.08 9.47
N VAL A 190 -6.39 12.09 10.04
CA VAL A 190 -6.51 12.46 11.46
C VAL A 190 -7.95 12.78 11.84
N THR A 191 -8.67 13.50 10.97
CA THR A 191 -10.06 13.86 11.22
C THR A 191 -10.97 12.62 11.24
N ALA A 192 -10.77 11.66 10.34
CA ALA A 192 -11.50 10.40 10.37
C ALA A 192 -11.16 9.58 11.62
N LEU A 193 -9.87 9.48 11.97
CA LEU A 193 -9.39 8.71 13.13
C LEU A 193 -9.90 9.26 14.47
N ALA A 194 -10.12 10.57 14.58
CA ALA A 194 -10.74 11.18 15.75
C ALA A 194 -12.21 10.74 15.96
N GLY A 195 -12.86 10.20 14.93
CA GLY A 195 -14.23 9.67 14.99
C GLY A 195 -14.31 8.23 15.51
N LEU A 196 -13.19 7.51 15.63
CA LEU A 196 -13.17 6.13 16.14
C LEU A 196 -13.52 6.07 17.63
N LYS A 197 -14.31 5.06 18.02
CA LYS A 197 -14.85 4.90 19.38
C LYS A 197 -14.53 3.51 19.94
N GLY A 198 -14.82 3.31 21.23
CA GLY A 198 -14.66 2.02 21.89
C GLY A 198 -13.20 1.58 21.98
N ASP A 199 -12.95 0.30 21.68
CA ASP A 199 -11.61 -0.30 21.64
C ASP A 199 -10.72 0.25 20.51
N LEU A 200 -11.32 0.94 19.54
CA LEU A 200 -10.61 1.65 18.46
C LEU A 200 -10.37 3.12 18.77
N ALA A 201 -10.83 3.67 19.91
CA ALA A 201 -10.52 5.04 20.27
C ALA A 201 -9.01 5.19 20.54
N GLY A 202 -8.43 6.30 20.07
CA GLY A 202 -6.98 6.49 20.10
C GLY A 202 -6.53 7.93 19.92
N ARG A 203 -5.21 8.11 19.81
CA ARG A 203 -4.57 9.42 19.69
C ARG A 203 -3.59 9.43 18.52
N TYR A 204 -3.56 10.57 17.81
CA TYR A 204 -2.56 10.88 16.80
C TYR A 204 -1.36 11.63 17.40
N TYR A 205 -0.17 11.31 16.92
CA TYR A 205 1.09 11.94 17.26
C TYR A 205 1.78 12.35 15.95
N SER A 206 1.87 13.66 15.71
CA SER A 206 2.65 14.20 14.60
C SER A 206 4.13 14.04 14.89
N LEU A 207 4.92 13.57 13.92
CA LEU A 207 6.37 13.42 14.08
C LEU A 207 7.08 14.76 14.26
N GLY A 208 6.54 15.85 13.71
CA GLY A 208 7.14 17.18 13.81
C GLY A 208 7.05 17.79 15.22
N ASP A 209 6.04 17.39 15.99
CA ASP A 209 5.72 17.95 17.31
C ASP A 209 5.92 16.92 18.44
N MET A 210 6.48 15.75 18.13
CA MET A 210 6.68 14.66 19.07
C MET A 210 7.82 14.98 20.04
N THR A 211 7.60 14.76 21.34
CA THR A 211 8.69 14.89 22.33
C THR A 211 9.65 13.69 22.26
N ASP A 212 10.91 13.88 22.64
CA ASP A 212 11.91 12.79 22.69
C ASP A 212 11.42 11.59 23.51
N LYS A 213 10.64 11.84 24.58
CA LYS A 213 10.06 10.78 25.43
C LYS A 213 8.98 9.99 24.68
N GLU A 214 8.08 10.67 23.97
CA GLU A 214 7.05 10.01 23.16
C GLU A 214 7.69 9.23 22.02
N GLN A 215 8.71 9.81 21.37
CA GLN A 215 9.47 9.17 20.31
C GLN A 215 10.13 7.89 20.80
N GLN A 216 10.89 7.96 21.91
CA GLN A 216 11.56 6.80 22.48
C GLN A 216 10.56 5.72 22.89
N GLN A 217 9.42 6.09 23.49
CA GLN A 217 8.38 5.14 23.86
C GLN A 217 7.83 4.40 22.63
N LEU A 218 7.57 5.10 21.52
CA LEU A 218 7.07 4.49 20.29
C LEU A 218 8.13 3.62 19.58
N ILE A 219 9.42 3.95 19.73
CA ILE A 219 10.54 3.10 19.28
C ILE A 219 10.58 1.81 20.10
N ASP A 220 10.55 1.93 21.42
CA ASP A 220 10.61 0.79 22.36
C ASP A 220 9.43 -0.17 22.17
N ASP A 221 8.26 0.37 21.84
CA ASP A 221 7.07 -0.41 21.53
C ASP A 221 7.07 -1.02 20.11
N HIS A 222 8.08 -0.71 19.29
CA HIS A 222 8.19 -1.07 17.87
C HIS A 222 7.04 -0.54 16.99
N PHE A 223 6.53 0.65 17.30
CA PHE A 223 5.44 1.29 16.57
C PHE A 223 5.91 2.41 15.66
N LEU A 224 6.97 3.11 16.03
CA LEU A 224 7.49 4.22 15.24
C LEU A 224 8.12 3.72 13.93
N PHE A 225 7.93 4.50 12.87
CA PHE A 225 8.69 4.39 11.64
C PHE A 225 9.69 5.54 11.57
N ASP A 226 10.90 5.25 11.13
CA ASP A 226 11.96 6.23 11.01
C ASP A 226 11.96 6.92 9.65
N LYS A 227 12.79 7.97 9.53
CA LYS A 227 13.05 8.59 8.23
C LYS A 227 13.49 7.51 7.23
N PRO A 228 12.85 7.41 6.05
CA PRO A 228 13.25 6.44 5.05
C PRO A 228 14.73 6.63 4.66
N VAL A 229 15.56 5.63 4.97
CA VAL A 229 16.98 5.58 4.57
C VAL A 229 17.24 4.62 3.42
N SER A 230 16.28 3.72 3.14
CA SER A 230 16.40 2.78 2.03
C SER A 230 16.54 3.54 0.70
N PRO A 231 17.53 3.20 -0.14
CA PRO A 231 17.68 3.82 -1.45
C PRO A 231 16.47 3.57 -2.36
N LEU A 232 15.72 2.48 -2.14
CA LEU A 232 14.47 2.20 -2.86
C LEU A 232 13.38 3.25 -2.63
N LEU A 233 13.32 3.83 -1.42
CA LEU A 233 12.34 4.85 -1.05
C LEU A 233 12.85 6.26 -1.37
N THR A 234 14.14 6.53 -1.11
CA THR A 234 14.73 7.85 -1.33
C THR A 234 14.88 8.17 -2.83
N CYS A 235 15.33 7.22 -3.66
CA CYS A 235 15.34 7.36 -5.13
C CYS A 235 13.93 7.36 -5.74
N ALA A 236 12.90 6.92 -5.00
CA ALA A 236 11.50 7.08 -5.37
C ALA A 236 10.89 8.40 -4.88
N PHE A 237 11.70 9.34 -4.38
CA PHE A 237 11.28 10.66 -3.90
C PHE A 237 10.32 10.65 -2.68
N MET A 238 10.27 9.55 -1.93
CA MET A 238 9.30 9.37 -0.84
C MET A 238 9.74 10.01 0.49
N ALA A 239 11.01 10.41 0.60
CA ALA A 239 11.57 11.04 1.80
C ALA A 239 11.53 12.58 1.80
N ARG A 240 10.90 13.21 0.80
CA ARG A 240 10.84 14.67 0.65
C ARG A 240 10.11 15.34 1.83
N ASP A 241 10.64 16.49 2.22
CA ASP A 241 10.13 17.37 3.28
C ASP A 241 9.98 16.70 4.67
N TRP A 242 10.67 15.59 4.93
CA TRP A 242 10.57 14.89 6.22
C TRP A 242 10.93 15.80 7.42
N PRO A 243 10.15 15.80 8.53
CA PRO A 243 8.98 14.96 8.83
C PRO A 243 7.60 15.60 8.54
N ASP A 244 7.51 16.65 7.70
CA ASP A 244 6.27 17.41 7.45
C ASP A 244 5.08 16.50 7.10
N ALA A 245 3.97 16.66 7.83
CA ALA A 245 2.72 15.93 7.70
C ALA A 245 2.82 14.40 7.86
N ARG A 246 3.80 13.90 8.61
CA ARG A 246 3.92 12.49 8.99
C ARG A 246 3.57 12.30 10.45
N GLY A 247 2.96 11.16 10.75
CA GLY A 247 2.67 10.81 12.13
C GLY A 247 2.12 9.42 12.28
N ILE A 248 1.88 9.07 13.53
CA ILE A 248 1.34 7.80 13.93
C ILE A 248 0.09 8.02 14.78
N TRP A 249 -0.95 7.28 14.45
CA TRP A 249 -2.09 7.10 15.32
C TRP A 249 -2.08 5.69 15.89
N HIS A 250 -2.48 5.53 17.15
CA HIS A 250 -2.79 4.22 17.69
C HIS A 250 -3.95 4.28 18.69
N ASN A 251 -4.69 3.18 18.81
CA ASN A 251 -5.70 3.02 19.86
C ASN A 251 -5.05 2.98 21.25
N ASN A 252 -5.86 3.17 22.30
CA ASN A 252 -5.37 3.22 23.68
C ASN A 252 -4.59 1.95 24.10
N ASP A 253 -5.04 0.79 23.62
CA ASP A 253 -4.43 -0.51 23.94
C ASP A 253 -3.24 -0.88 23.04
N LYS A 254 -2.88 -0.01 22.08
CA LYS A 254 -1.74 -0.21 21.16
C LYS A 254 -1.83 -1.50 20.32
N THR A 255 -3.06 -1.90 19.99
CA THR A 255 -3.37 -3.10 19.19
C THR A 255 -3.89 -2.80 17.78
N PHE A 256 -4.20 -1.53 17.50
CA PHE A 256 -4.58 -1.00 16.19
C PHE A 256 -3.84 0.32 15.95
N LEU A 257 -3.06 0.39 14.87
CA LEU A 257 -2.15 1.49 14.56
C LEU A 257 -2.31 1.92 13.11
N ILE A 258 -2.14 3.22 12.86
CA ILE A 258 -2.19 3.80 11.52
C ILE A 258 -1.00 4.74 11.37
N TRP A 259 -0.10 4.40 10.45
CA TRP A 259 0.95 5.32 10.01
C TRP A 259 0.39 6.21 8.90
N VAL A 260 0.71 7.50 8.96
CA VAL A 260 0.23 8.51 8.02
C VAL A 260 1.43 9.08 7.26
N ASN A 261 1.35 9.07 5.93
CA ASN A 261 2.32 9.65 4.99
C ASN A 261 3.77 9.10 5.04
N GLU A 262 3.95 7.84 5.40
CA GLU A 262 5.24 7.15 5.29
C GLU A 262 5.46 6.65 3.85
N GLU A 263 5.33 5.35 3.59
CA GLU A 263 5.51 4.76 2.26
C GLU A 263 4.23 4.76 1.40
N ASP A 264 3.09 5.02 2.02
CA ASP A 264 1.76 5.18 1.40
C ASP A 264 0.98 6.25 2.19
N HIS A 265 -0.17 6.73 1.71
CA HIS A 265 -0.99 7.71 2.45
C HIS A 265 -1.32 7.21 3.86
N THR A 266 -1.76 5.95 3.97
CA THR A 266 -1.95 5.28 5.25
C THR A 266 -1.44 3.85 5.23
N ARG A 267 -0.86 3.40 6.35
CA ARG A 267 -0.64 1.97 6.65
C ARG A 267 -1.44 1.58 7.88
N VAL A 268 -2.47 0.78 7.67
CA VAL A 268 -3.37 0.30 8.72
C VAL A 268 -2.87 -1.03 9.24
N ILE A 269 -2.72 -1.13 10.56
CA ILE A 269 -2.06 -2.24 11.23
C ILE A 269 -2.92 -2.69 12.40
N SER A 270 -3.19 -3.99 12.48
CA SER A 270 -3.69 -4.65 13.69
C SER A 270 -2.62 -5.62 14.16
N MET A 271 -2.28 -5.60 15.44
CA MET A 271 -1.28 -6.52 16.00
C MET A 271 -1.52 -6.81 17.47
N GLU A 272 -1.02 -7.94 17.94
CA GLU A 272 -0.96 -8.30 19.36
C GLU A 272 0.16 -9.32 19.63
N LYS A 273 0.54 -9.45 20.90
CA LYS A 273 1.39 -10.55 21.36
C LYS A 273 0.62 -11.88 21.34
N GLY A 274 1.34 -12.98 21.19
CA GLY A 274 0.76 -14.32 21.11
C GLY A 274 0.19 -14.68 19.73
N GLY A 275 -0.61 -15.74 19.71
CA GLY A 275 -0.95 -16.51 18.52
C GLY A 275 -2.35 -16.28 17.94
N ASN A 276 -3.15 -15.35 18.49
CA ASN A 276 -4.55 -15.21 18.10
C ASN A 276 -4.75 -14.34 16.84
N MET A 277 -4.29 -14.85 15.69
CA MET A 277 -4.46 -14.23 14.37
C MET A 277 -5.92 -13.94 14.02
N LYS A 278 -6.87 -14.79 14.47
CA LYS A 278 -8.30 -14.56 14.22
C LYS A 278 -8.76 -13.24 14.84
N ARG A 279 -8.47 -13.01 16.14
CA ARG A 279 -8.81 -11.75 16.83
C ARG A 279 -8.10 -10.54 16.22
N VAL A 280 -6.83 -10.69 15.84
CA VAL A 280 -6.09 -9.65 15.12
C VAL A 280 -6.82 -9.26 13.84
N PHE A 281 -7.28 -10.24 13.07
CA PHE A 281 -7.96 -10.01 11.80
C PHE A 281 -9.39 -9.47 11.97
N GLU A 282 -10.12 -9.91 13.00
CA GLU A 282 -11.44 -9.35 13.35
C GLU A 282 -11.33 -7.85 13.66
N ARG A 283 -10.37 -7.47 14.51
CA ARG A 283 -10.09 -6.05 14.82
C ARG A 283 -9.64 -5.29 13.58
N PHE A 284 -8.79 -5.89 12.74
CA PHE A 284 -8.32 -5.30 11.49
C PHE A 284 -9.50 -4.96 10.55
N CYS A 285 -10.37 -5.93 10.27
CA CYS A 285 -11.52 -5.75 9.39
C CYS A 285 -12.52 -4.75 9.96
N ASN A 286 -12.80 -4.78 11.26
CA ASN A 286 -13.68 -3.82 11.92
C ASN A 286 -13.12 -2.39 11.82
N GLY A 287 -11.86 -2.20 12.22
CA GLY A 287 -11.22 -0.90 12.19
C GLY A 287 -11.11 -0.32 10.78
N LEU A 288 -10.76 -1.15 9.80
CA LEU A 288 -10.64 -0.71 8.41
C LEU A 288 -11.98 -0.25 7.83
N LYS A 289 -13.07 -0.98 8.09
CA LYS A 289 -14.44 -0.59 7.66
C LYS A 289 -14.90 0.70 8.33
N GLN A 290 -14.59 0.90 9.61
CA GLN A 290 -14.93 2.14 10.31
C GLN A 290 -14.14 3.34 9.79
N VAL A 291 -12.84 3.18 9.53
CA VAL A 291 -12.01 4.24 8.94
C VAL A 291 -12.52 4.61 7.55
N GLU A 292 -12.83 3.61 6.71
CA GLU A 292 -13.40 3.83 5.37
C GLU A 292 -14.71 4.61 5.44
N HIS A 293 -15.62 4.19 6.32
CA HIS A 293 -16.90 4.87 6.54
C HIS A 293 -16.71 6.34 6.95
N LEU A 294 -15.83 6.63 7.91
CA LEU A 294 -15.59 7.99 8.42
C LEU A 294 -14.91 8.91 7.38
N ILE A 295 -14.13 8.35 6.46
CA ILE A 295 -13.56 9.06 5.31
C ILE A 295 -14.66 9.36 4.28
N GLN A 296 -15.51 8.38 3.98
CA GLN A 296 -16.64 8.52 3.05
C GLN A 296 -17.69 9.53 3.51
N GLU A 297 -18.00 9.59 4.82
CA GLU A 297 -18.90 10.60 5.40
C GLU A 297 -18.45 12.05 5.10
N ARG A 298 -17.17 12.25 4.77
CA ARG A 298 -16.58 13.54 4.44
C ARG A 298 -16.37 13.75 2.94
N GLY A 299 -16.90 12.86 2.11
CA GLY A 299 -16.85 12.96 0.65
C GLY A 299 -15.54 12.46 0.02
N TRP A 300 -14.72 11.72 0.77
CA TRP A 300 -13.48 11.14 0.26
C TRP A 300 -13.66 9.64 -0.01
N GLU A 301 -12.89 9.12 -0.97
CA GLU A 301 -12.87 7.71 -1.31
C GLU A 301 -11.46 7.14 -1.23
N PHE A 302 -11.34 5.82 -1.11
CA PHE A 302 -10.08 5.16 -1.37
C PHE A 302 -9.89 4.89 -2.87
N MET A 303 -8.65 4.99 -3.33
CA MET A 303 -8.26 4.57 -4.67
C MET A 303 -8.44 3.05 -4.79
N TRP A 304 -9.41 2.64 -5.60
CA TRP A 304 -9.74 1.24 -5.84
C TRP A 304 -10.34 1.05 -7.23
N ASN A 305 -9.98 -0.05 -7.89
CA ASN A 305 -10.66 -0.50 -9.11
C ASN A 305 -10.72 -2.03 -9.19
N GLU A 306 -11.59 -2.55 -10.06
CA GLU A 306 -11.87 -4.00 -10.12
C GLU A 306 -10.68 -4.86 -10.58
N ARG A 307 -9.76 -4.31 -11.38
CA ARG A 307 -8.64 -5.08 -11.95
C ARG A 307 -7.43 -5.11 -11.02
N LEU A 308 -7.22 -4.08 -10.21
CA LEU A 308 -6.05 -3.94 -9.33
C LEU A 308 -6.39 -3.97 -7.83
N GLY A 309 -7.68 -3.96 -7.45
CA GLY A 309 -8.08 -3.79 -6.06
C GLY A 309 -7.70 -2.40 -5.54
N TYR A 310 -7.26 -2.33 -4.28
CA TYR A 310 -6.78 -1.09 -3.69
C TYR A 310 -5.45 -0.67 -4.32
N ILE A 311 -5.36 0.60 -4.70
CA ILE A 311 -4.18 1.21 -5.30
C ILE A 311 -3.25 1.77 -4.22
N LEU A 312 -1.97 1.41 -4.33
CA LEU A 312 -0.89 1.87 -3.48
C LEU A 312 0.32 2.25 -4.33
N THR A 313 1.32 2.86 -3.71
CA THR A 313 2.50 3.43 -4.39
C THR A 313 3.31 2.38 -5.14
N CYS A 314 3.58 1.25 -4.48
CA CYS A 314 4.39 0.18 -5.04
C CYS A 314 3.48 -0.90 -5.68
N PRO A 315 3.74 -1.32 -6.93
CA PRO A 315 2.96 -2.39 -7.56
C PRO A 315 2.92 -3.70 -6.76
N SER A 316 3.92 -3.97 -5.91
CA SER A 316 3.91 -5.16 -5.06
C SER A 316 2.85 -5.17 -3.96
N ASN A 317 2.22 -4.01 -3.67
CA ASN A 317 1.21 -3.83 -2.66
C ASN A 317 -0.21 -3.62 -3.24
N LEU A 318 -0.40 -3.81 -4.54
CA LEU A 318 -1.74 -3.80 -5.14
C LEU A 318 -2.63 -4.92 -4.58
N GLY A 319 -3.93 -4.81 -4.86
CA GLY A 319 -4.94 -5.79 -4.51
C GLY A 319 -5.44 -5.54 -3.09
N THR A 320 -5.08 -6.47 -2.22
CA THR A 320 -5.39 -6.36 -0.79
C THR A 320 -4.46 -5.40 -0.06
N GLY A 321 -3.26 -5.15 -0.60
CA GLY A 321 -2.13 -4.55 0.13
C GLY A 321 -1.72 -5.32 1.39
N LEU A 322 -2.29 -6.52 1.60
CA LEU A 322 -2.28 -7.18 2.87
C LEU A 322 -0.98 -7.95 3.10
N ARG A 323 -0.46 -7.81 4.31
CA ARG A 323 0.60 -8.66 4.86
C ARG A 323 0.16 -9.10 6.24
N ALA A 324 -0.35 -10.32 6.32
CA ALA A 324 -0.58 -11.05 7.56
C ALA A 324 0.67 -11.88 7.86
N GLY A 325 1.11 -11.87 9.11
CA GLY A 325 2.29 -12.60 9.51
C GLY A 325 2.46 -12.73 11.01
N VAL A 326 3.46 -13.52 11.38
CA VAL A 326 3.81 -13.84 12.75
C VAL A 326 5.30 -13.72 12.98
N HIS A 327 5.68 -13.41 14.22
CA HIS A 327 7.01 -13.76 14.71
C HIS A 327 6.96 -15.18 15.27
N VAL A 328 7.69 -16.10 14.65
CA VAL A 328 7.69 -17.53 15.02
C VAL A 328 9.11 -18.03 15.24
N ARG A 329 9.29 -18.83 16.31
CA ARG A 329 10.57 -19.50 16.62
C ARG A 329 10.64 -20.85 15.92
N LEU A 330 11.68 -21.05 15.10
CA LEU A 330 11.88 -22.26 14.29
C LEU A 330 13.35 -22.73 14.34
N PRO A 331 13.90 -23.07 15.52
CA PRO A 331 15.34 -23.36 15.69
C PRO A 331 15.85 -24.59 14.94
N LYS A 332 15.01 -25.58 14.65
CA LYS A 332 15.38 -26.77 13.88
C LYS A 332 15.05 -26.60 12.40
N LEU A 333 13.83 -26.19 12.08
CA LEU A 333 13.36 -26.07 10.70
C LEU A 333 14.17 -25.04 9.91
N SER A 334 14.60 -23.95 10.54
CA SER A 334 15.42 -22.92 9.88
C SER A 334 16.78 -23.42 9.36
N LYS A 335 17.29 -24.53 9.93
CA LYS A 335 18.55 -25.17 9.54
C LYS A 335 18.34 -26.31 8.55
N ASP A 336 17.10 -26.73 8.31
CA ASP A 336 16.77 -27.78 7.36
C ASP A 336 16.86 -27.24 5.91
N PRO A 337 17.59 -27.92 5.00
CA PRO A 337 17.75 -27.47 3.61
C PRO A 337 16.41 -27.37 2.84
N ARG A 338 15.37 -28.05 3.30
CA ARG A 338 14.04 -28.04 2.69
C ARG A 338 13.22 -26.79 3.03
N PHE A 339 13.64 -25.99 4.01
CA PHE A 339 12.84 -24.87 4.54
C PHE A 339 12.44 -23.85 3.47
N SER A 340 13.37 -23.45 2.59
CA SER A 340 13.05 -22.52 1.49
C SER A 340 11.95 -23.09 0.59
N LYS A 341 12.06 -24.38 0.22
CA LYS A 341 11.08 -25.01 -0.66
C LYS A 341 9.72 -25.20 0.00
N ILE A 342 9.69 -25.42 1.32
CA ILE A 342 8.45 -25.46 2.10
C ILE A 342 7.77 -24.10 2.07
N LEU A 343 8.49 -23.00 2.33
CA LEU A 343 7.95 -21.64 2.27
C LEU A 343 7.42 -21.30 0.87
N ASP A 344 8.18 -21.62 -0.18
CA ASP A 344 7.79 -21.37 -1.57
C ASP A 344 6.48 -22.09 -1.93
N ASN A 345 6.37 -23.37 -1.56
CA ASN A 345 5.17 -24.17 -1.85
C ASN A 345 3.95 -23.71 -1.04
N LEU A 346 4.16 -23.23 0.19
CA LEU A 346 3.13 -22.63 1.05
C LEU A 346 2.82 -21.17 0.73
N ARG A 347 3.53 -20.55 -0.22
CA ARG A 347 3.38 -19.12 -0.58
C ARG A 347 3.60 -18.17 0.60
N LEU A 348 4.57 -18.53 1.44
CA LEU A 348 5.04 -17.71 2.54
C LEU A 348 6.41 -17.12 2.20
N GLN A 349 6.73 -15.99 2.83
CA GLN A 349 8.05 -15.37 2.77
C GLN A 349 8.59 -15.19 4.19
N LYS A 350 9.91 -15.31 4.34
CA LYS A 350 10.63 -15.00 5.58
C LYS A 350 11.36 -13.67 5.51
N ARG A 351 11.40 -12.93 6.62
CA ARG A 351 12.24 -11.74 6.82
C ARG A 351 12.95 -11.81 8.18
N GLY A 352 13.93 -10.93 8.38
CA GLY A 352 14.52 -10.73 9.70
C GLY A 352 13.53 -10.10 10.69
N THR A 353 13.88 -10.16 11.96
CA THR A 353 12.98 -9.86 13.08
C THR A 353 12.60 -8.37 13.18
N GLY A 354 13.40 -7.47 12.58
CA GLY A 354 13.12 -6.04 12.46
C GLY A 354 12.55 -5.61 11.10
N GLY A 355 12.20 -6.56 10.21
CA GLY A 355 11.62 -6.26 8.89
C GLY A 355 12.56 -6.56 7.71
N VAL A 356 12.29 -5.92 6.56
CA VAL A 356 12.84 -6.29 5.25
C VAL A 356 14.34 -6.08 5.09
N ASP A 357 14.91 -5.14 5.83
CA ASP A 357 16.32 -4.76 5.76
C ASP A 357 17.14 -5.31 6.94
N THR A 358 16.56 -6.18 7.77
CA THR A 358 17.23 -6.74 8.94
C THR A 358 17.52 -8.23 8.75
N ALA A 359 18.64 -8.70 9.30
CA ALA A 359 18.90 -10.13 9.45
C ALA A 359 17.97 -10.73 10.52
N ALA A 360 17.71 -12.04 10.43
CA ALA A 360 17.03 -12.74 11.51
C ALA A 360 17.91 -12.75 12.76
N THR A 361 17.36 -12.37 13.92
CA THR A 361 18.07 -12.49 15.19
C THR A 361 17.79 -13.86 15.80
N GLY A 362 18.80 -14.73 15.81
CA GLY A 362 18.70 -16.08 16.37
C GLY A 362 17.73 -16.97 15.57
N ASP A 363 16.81 -17.63 16.28
CA ASP A 363 15.89 -18.62 15.71
C ASP A 363 14.47 -18.06 15.44
N THR A 364 14.29 -16.73 15.46
CA THR A 364 12.97 -16.07 15.26
C THR A 364 12.86 -15.43 13.89
N PHE A 365 11.77 -15.73 13.18
CA PHE A 365 11.51 -15.24 11.83
C PHE A 365 10.18 -14.48 11.75
N ASP A 366 10.14 -13.41 10.93
CA ASP A 366 8.89 -12.82 10.42
C ASP A 366 8.44 -13.64 9.22
N ILE A 367 7.37 -14.44 9.41
CA ILE A 367 6.74 -15.25 8.36
C ILE A 367 5.41 -14.60 7.97
N SER A 368 5.20 -14.36 6.68
CA SER A 368 3.99 -13.73 6.15
C SER A 368 3.61 -14.24 4.76
N ASN A 369 2.39 -13.95 4.32
CA ASN A 369 1.98 -14.21 2.94
C ASN A 369 2.90 -13.51 1.92
N LEU A 370 3.22 -14.22 0.84
CA LEU A 370 3.98 -13.70 -0.30
C LEU A 370 3.09 -12.95 -1.29
N ASP A 371 1.88 -13.46 -1.51
CA ASP A 371 0.91 -12.97 -2.51
C ASP A 371 0.05 -11.83 -1.93
N ARG A 372 -0.34 -10.85 -2.76
CA ARG A 372 -1.23 -9.73 -2.34
C ARG A 372 -2.36 -9.42 -3.32
N LEU A 373 -2.22 -9.85 -4.57
CA LEU A 373 -3.17 -9.61 -5.65
C LEU A 373 -3.69 -10.95 -6.20
N GLY A 374 -4.96 -10.97 -6.61
CA GLY A 374 -5.66 -12.17 -7.11
C GLY A 374 -6.21 -13.14 -6.06
N LYS A 375 -5.98 -12.89 -4.76
CA LYS A 375 -6.64 -13.57 -3.63
C LYS A 375 -7.17 -12.53 -2.66
N SER A 376 -8.33 -12.78 -2.08
CA SER A 376 -8.94 -11.88 -1.10
C SER A 376 -8.20 -11.86 0.23
N GLU A 377 -8.50 -10.88 1.09
CA GLU A 377 -7.91 -10.74 2.41
C GLU A 377 -8.15 -11.97 3.28
N VAL A 378 -9.38 -12.49 3.30
CA VAL A 378 -9.75 -13.74 3.99
C VAL A 378 -8.91 -14.92 3.49
N GLU A 379 -8.78 -15.10 2.17
CA GLU A 379 -7.99 -16.20 1.59
C GLU A 379 -6.50 -16.10 1.96
N LEU A 380 -5.95 -14.88 1.96
CA LEU A 380 -4.54 -14.65 2.32
C LEU A 380 -4.28 -14.91 3.82
N VAL A 381 -5.19 -14.48 4.70
CA VAL A 381 -5.07 -14.75 6.14
C VAL A 381 -5.20 -16.24 6.42
N GLN A 382 -6.16 -16.92 5.80
CA GLN A 382 -6.32 -18.37 5.95
C GLN A 382 -5.06 -19.12 5.48
N LEU A 383 -4.48 -18.72 4.35
CA LEU A 383 -3.23 -19.28 3.85
C LEU A 383 -2.08 -19.13 4.86
N VAL A 384 -1.97 -17.98 5.52
CA VAL A 384 -0.97 -17.78 6.59
C VAL A 384 -1.26 -18.67 7.78
N VAL A 385 -2.53 -18.80 8.19
CA VAL A 385 -2.91 -19.68 9.29
C VAL A 385 -2.52 -21.13 9.00
N ASP A 386 -2.87 -21.65 7.83
CA ASP A 386 -2.58 -23.03 7.44
C ASP A 386 -1.07 -23.26 7.33
N GLY A 387 -0.36 -22.34 6.66
CA GLY A 387 1.07 -22.43 6.45
C GLY A 387 1.87 -22.34 7.75
N VAL A 388 1.55 -21.42 8.65
CA VAL A 388 2.24 -21.29 9.95
C VAL A 388 2.00 -22.52 10.83
N ASN A 389 0.77 -23.06 10.86
CA ASN A 389 0.50 -24.31 11.58
C ASN A 389 1.34 -25.47 11.04
N TYR A 390 1.50 -25.56 9.72
CA TYR A 390 2.38 -26.56 9.10
C TYR A 390 3.85 -26.38 9.50
N LEU A 391 4.36 -25.14 9.53
CA LEU A 391 5.74 -24.88 9.97
C LEU A 391 5.95 -25.29 11.43
N ILE A 392 4.98 -25.03 12.31
CA ILE A 392 5.02 -25.45 13.72
C ILE A 392 4.99 -26.98 13.82
N GLU A 393 4.19 -27.68 13.00
CA GLU A 393 4.20 -29.14 12.97
C GLU A 393 5.56 -29.69 12.52
N CYS A 394 6.17 -29.10 11.50
CA CYS A 394 7.53 -29.46 11.06
C CYS A 394 8.56 -29.26 12.18
N GLU A 395 8.51 -28.12 12.87
CA GLU A 395 9.41 -27.85 14.00
C GLU A 395 9.26 -28.92 15.10
N LYS A 396 8.01 -29.21 15.53
CA LYS A 396 7.70 -30.24 16.53
C LYS A 396 8.17 -31.63 16.15
N ARG A 397 8.13 -31.99 14.86
CA ARG A 397 8.64 -33.27 14.34
C ARG A 397 10.16 -33.33 14.45
N LEU A 398 10.84 -32.28 14.00
CA LEU A 398 12.30 -32.19 14.06
C LEU A 398 12.83 -32.19 15.51
N GLU A 399 12.12 -31.55 16.44
CA GLU A 399 12.42 -31.60 17.88
C GLU A 399 12.39 -33.02 18.45
N LYS A 400 11.50 -33.88 17.90
CA LYS A 400 11.37 -35.30 18.26
C LYS A 400 12.28 -36.23 17.44
N GLY A 401 13.16 -35.68 16.59
CA GLY A 401 14.01 -36.47 15.68
C GLY A 401 13.24 -37.18 14.56
N GLN A 402 12.06 -36.69 14.19
CA GLN A 402 11.21 -37.25 13.13
C GLN A 402 11.41 -36.49 11.82
N ASP A 403 11.21 -37.19 10.69
CA ASP A 403 11.30 -36.58 9.37
C ASP A 403 10.08 -35.71 9.03
N ILE A 404 10.30 -34.72 8.15
CA ILE A 404 9.30 -33.78 7.64
C ILE A 404 9.14 -33.94 6.12
N LYS A 405 8.01 -33.49 5.58
CA LYS A 405 7.75 -33.53 4.14
C LYS A 405 7.77 -32.11 3.56
N ILE A 406 7.97 -32.02 2.25
CA ILE A 406 7.70 -30.79 1.52
C ILE A 406 6.22 -30.84 1.11
N PRO A 407 5.39 -29.84 1.48
CA PRO A 407 4.00 -29.82 1.09
C PRO A 407 3.87 -29.60 -0.42
N SER A 408 2.78 -30.05 -1.03
CA SER A 408 2.50 -29.76 -2.44
C SER A 408 2.37 -28.24 -2.66
N PRO A 409 2.81 -27.69 -3.82
CA PRO A 409 2.65 -26.28 -4.12
C PRO A 409 1.18 -25.85 -4.15
N ILE A 410 0.85 -24.74 -3.49
CA ILE A 410 -0.49 -24.13 -3.55
C ILE A 410 -0.75 -23.60 -4.96
N VAL A 411 -1.88 -24.01 -5.55
CA VAL A 411 -2.36 -23.48 -6.84
C VAL A 411 -2.66 -21.98 -6.70
N GLN A 412 -2.10 -21.17 -7.60
CA GLN A 412 -2.14 -19.70 -7.48
C GLN A 412 -3.52 -19.11 -7.77
N PHE A 413 -4.04 -19.37 -8.96
CA PHE A 413 -5.34 -18.91 -9.41
C PHE A 413 -6.20 -20.13 -9.72
N ARG A 414 -7.48 -20.07 -9.35
CA ARG A 414 -8.45 -21.06 -9.83
C ARG A 414 -8.50 -20.91 -11.36
N LYS A 415 -8.38 -22.03 -12.08
CA LYS A 415 -8.45 -22.05 -13.55
C LYS A 415 -9.80 -21.55 -14.04
#